data_AF-A0A358N6L0-F1
#
_entry.id   AF-A0A358N6L0-F1
#
_cell.length_a   1.000
_cell.length_b   1.000
_cell.length_c   1.000
_cell.angle_alpha   90.00
_cell.angle_beta   90.00
_cell.angle_gamma   90.00
#
_symmetry.space_group_name_H-M   'P 1'
#
loop_
_entity.id
_entity.type
_entity.pdbx_description
1 polymer ?
#
loop_
_entity_poly.entity_id
_entity_poly.type
_entity_poly.pdbx_seq_one_letter_code
_entity_poly.pdbx_strand_id
1 'polypeptide(L)'
;MDQVSVFDTRMMDERLSTPGTLMWVGTDAGFEFLEAQQYCIAHAPQVAMRASVVDGLERPAAEVRAIVVTQSQRTAVSRSQIRDLREAYPEAKVMCLMGACCEGMYAKILDPVFDKAERFYCHQWTQILPEWLRCCGASVSTKEMNFQSVAVVSATPAIGSALMDLAESAGAVTLWCRDVCRWQMRQVDAVWWDDSAAGAATATQWKERLEKCATTDRGPVHVWIANAPRCSQVKAAMEGGISLTLSKPHRIEPLLSLLRTCRPEQAKSTADLRVA
;
A
#
# COMPACT_ATOMS: atom_id res chain seq x y z
N MET A 1 40.41 9.09 8.92
CA MET A 1 40.20 7.88 8.10
C MET A 1 39.42 6.93 8.97
N ASP A 2 38.10 6.94 8.86
CA ASP A 2 37.24 5.96 9.53
C ASP A 2 36.22 5.52 8.48
N GLN A 3 36.41 4.30 7.98
CA GLN A 3 35.47 3.62 7.10
C GLN A 3 34.28 3.20 7.94
N VAL A 4 33.15 3.88 7.74
CA VAL A 4 31.84 3.41 8.19
C VAL A 4 31.48 2.21 7.30
N SER A 5 31.47 1.02 7.89
CA SER A 5 31.20 -0.23 7.18
C SER A 5 29.80 -0.22 6.58
N VAL A 6 29.79 -0.48 5.29
CA VAL A 6 28.63 -0.71 4.43
C VAL A 6 27.75 -1.81 5.02
N PHE A 7 26.44 -1.55 4.99
CA PHE A 7 25.31 -2.46 5.24
C PHE A 7 25.66 -3.94 5.03
N ASP A 8 25.75 -4.66 6.14
CA ASP A 8 25.82 -6.12 6.19
C ASP A 8 24.47 -6.72 5.77
N THR A 9 24.23 -6.71 4.46
CA THR A 9 22.98 -7.13 3.80
C THR A 9 23.03 -8.64 3.54
N ARG A 10 23.47 -9.43 4.53
CA ARG A 10 23.67 -10.88 4.38
C ARG A 10 23.26 -11.75 5.57
N MET A 11 22.47 -11.20 6.50
CA MET A 11 21.69 -11.98 7.47
C MET A 11 20.18 -11.72 7.34
N MET A 12 19.64 -11.71 6.12
CA MET A 12 18.20 -11.96 5.94
C MET A 12 17.93 -13.45 6.19
N ASP A 13 17.86 -13.77 7.47
CA ASP A 13 16.81 -14.57 8.09
C ASP A 13 16.48 -15.92 7.43
N GLU A 14 17.30 -16.94 7.71
CA GLU A 14 16.91 -18.35 7.56
C GLU A 14 15.62 -18.71 8.33
N ARG A 15 15.10 -17.83 9.21
CA ARG A 15 13.84 -18.03 9.95
C ARG A 15 12.58 -17.67 9.15
N LEU A 16 12.72 -17.10 7.95
CA LEU A 16 11.61 -16.96 6.99
C LEU A 16 11.35 -18.25 6.19
N SER A 17 12.08 -19.33 6.46
CA SER A 17 11.94 -20.60 5.73
C SER A 17 10.68 -21.39 6.07
N THR A 18 10.06 -21.15 7.24
CA THR A 18 8.78 -21.79 7.60
C THR A 18 7.61 -20.81 7.53
N PRO A 19 6.59 -21.11 6.70
CA PRO A 19 5.32 -20.39 6.70
C PRO A 19 4.72 -20.32 8.11
N GLY A 20 4.20 -19.17 8.50
CA GLY A 20 3.63 -18.94 9.83
C GLY A 20 2.15 -18.60 9.82
N THR A 21 1.52 -18.67 10.99
CA THR A 21 0.10 -18.35 11.17
C THR A 21 -0.13 -16.84 11.26
N LEU A 22 -1.11 -16.35 10.51
CA LEU A 22 -1.75 -15.07 10.73
C LEU A 22 -2.90 -15.23 11.72
N MET A 23 -2.89 -14.50 12.83
CA MET A 23 -4.06 -14.38 13.70
C MET A 23 -4.87 -13.15 13.33
N TRP A 24 -6.14 -13.33 12.96
CA TRP A 24 -7.08 -12.24 12.72
C TRP A 24 -7.99 -12.09 13.94
N VAL A 25 -7.95 -10.94 14.59
CA VAL A 25 -8.68 -10.62 15.81
C VAL A 25 -9.72 -9.55 15.52
N GLY A 26 -10.99 -9.94 15.57
CA GLY A 26 -12.12 -9.03 15.41
C GLY A 26 -13.42 -9.81 15.22
N THR A 27 -14.47 -9.38 15.91
CA THR A 27 -15.83 -9.89 15.70
C THR A 27 -16.25 -9.55 14.29
N ASP A 28 -16.70 -10.58 13.55
CA ASP A 28 -17.37 -10.55 12.25
C ASP A 28 -17.06 -9.27 11.48
N ALA A 29 -15.94 -9.29 10.74
CA ALA A 29 -15.40 -8.16 10.01
C ALA A 29 -16.56 -7.41 9.34
N GLY A 30 -17.01 -6.32 9.95
CA GLY A 30 -18.07 -5.50 9.37
C GLY A 30 -17.68 -5.15 7.94
N PHE A 31 -18.64 -4.76 7.11
CA PHE A 31 -18.40 -4.55 5.67
C PHE A 31 -17.12 -3.74 5.33
N GLU A 32 -16.64 -2.89 6.24
CA GLU A 32 -15.39 -2.13 6.11
C GLU A 32 -14.08 -2.96 6.14
N PHE A 33 -14.03 -4.11 6.82
CA PHE A 33 -12.81 -4.93 6.93
C PHE A 33 -12.87 -6.21 6.08
N LEU A 34 -14.01 -6.50 5.47
CA LEU A 34 -14.26 -7.76 4.77
C LEU A 34 -13.25 -8.02 3.66
N GLU A 35 -12.94 -7.02 2.84
CA GLU A 35 -11.96 -7.17 1.74
C GLU A 35 -10.54 -7.47 2.27
N ALA A 36 -10.12 -6.76 3.33
CA ALA A 36 -8.84 -7.00 3.97
C ALA A 36 -8.76 -8.40 4.60
N GLN A 37 -9.85 -8.85 5.23
CA GLN A 37 -9.95 -10.19 5.80
C GLN A 37 -9.90 -11.27 4.72
N GLN A 38 -10.66 -11.12 3.64
CA GLN A 38 -10.67 -12.05 2.50
C GLN A 38 -9.29 -12.11 1.84
N TYR A 39 -8.61 -10.97 1.71
CA TYR A 39 -7.24 -10.93 1.20
C TYR A 39 -6.29 -11.75 2.08
N CYS A 40 -6.37 -11.58 3.41
CA CYS A 40 -5.60 -12.37 4.37
C CYS A 40 -5.89 -13.87 4.25
N ILE A 41 -7.15 -14.27 4.18
CA ILE A 41 -7.57 -15.68 4.01
C ILE A 41 -7.02 -16.27 2.71
N ALA A 42 -7.00 -15.49 1.62
CA ALA A 42 -6.54 -15.96 0.32
C ALA A 42 -5.01 -16.08 0.19
N HIS A 43 -4.23 -15.29 0.95
CA HIS A 43 -2.77 -15.18 0.75
C HIS A 43 -1.92 -15.63 1.92
N ALA A 44 -2.44 -15.62 3.15
CA ALA A 44 -1.69 -16.13 4.30
C ALA A 44 -1.68 -17.67 4.26
N PRO A 45 -0.54 -18.33 4.53
CA PRO A 45 -0.46 -19.79 4.52
C PRO A 45 -1.41 -20.46 5.51
N GLN A 46 -1.64 -19.81 6.66
CA GLN A 46 -2.60 -20.24 7.66
C GLN A 46 -3.23 -19.01 8.34
N VAL A 47 -4.54 -19.08 8.60
CA VAL A 47 -5.27 -18.02 9.32
C VAL A 47 -6.01 -18.58 10.53
N ALA A 48 -5.78 -17.96 11.69
CA ALA A 48 -6.50 -18.21 12.93
C ALA A 48 -7.47 -17.06 13.22
N MET A 49 -8.76 -17.30 13.02
CA MET A 49 -9.82 -16.31 13.28
C MET A 49 -10.16 -16.28 14.77
N ARG A 50 -10.20 -15.09 15.36
CA ARG A 50 -10.55 -14.84 16.77
C ARG A 50 -11.54 -13.69 16.87
N ALA A 51 -12.55 -13.86 17.71
CA ALA A 51 -13.58 -12.84 17.88
C ALA A 51 -13.06 -11.62 18.67
N SER A 52 -12.09 -11.83 19.56
CA SER A 52 -11.51 -10.78 20.40
C SER A 52 -10.09 -11.13 20.83
N VAL A 53 -9.37 -10.17 21.41
CA VAL A 53 -8.03 -10.42 21.95
C VAL A 53 -8.07 -11.48 23.05
N VAL A 54 -9.11 -11.46 23.88
CA VAL A 54 -9.34 -12.47 24.94
C VAL A 54 -9.48 -13.86 24.33
N ASP A 55 -10.31 -14.02 23.30
CA ASP A 55 -10.48 -15.28 22.58
C ASP A 55 -9.15 -15.75 21.95
N GLY A 56 -8.32 -14.82 21.46
CA GLY A 56 -6.97 -15.13 20.96
C GLY A 56 -6.02 -15.65 22.03
N LEU A 57 -6.12 -15.16 23.26
CA LEU A 57 -5.33 -15.62 24.41
C LEU A 57 -5.85 -16.95 24.97
N GLU A 58 -7.17 -17.13 25.05
CA GLU A 58 -7.79 -18.35 25.57
C GLU A 58 -7.70 -19.53 24.59
N ARG A 59 -7.69 -19.24 23.29
CA ARG A 59 -7.55 -20.23 22.21
C ARG A 59 -6.30 -19.93 21.40
N PRO A 60 -5.11 -20.28 21.89
CA PRO A 60 -3.88 -19.94 21.21
C PRO A 60 -3.76 -20.64 19.84
N ALA A 61 -3.07 -20.01 18.91
CA ALA A 61 -2.64 -20.64 17.65
C ALA A 61 -1.14 -20.93 17.68
N ALA A 62 -0.71 -21.95 16.96
CA ALA A 62 0.71 -22.29 16.82
C ALA A 62 1.40 -21.37 15.80
N GLU A 63 2.68 -21.10 16.04
CA GLU A 63 3.58 -20.41 15.09
C GLU A 63 3.02 -19.09 14.54
N VAL A 64 2.39 -18.30 15.42
CA VAL A 64 1.86 -16.99 15.05
C VAL A 64 3.00 -16.05 14.72
N ARG A 65 3.03 -15.56 13.48
CA ARG A 65 4.03 -14.58 12.98
C ARG A 65 3.44 -13.20 12.79
N ALA A 66 2.12 -13.10 12.68
CA ALA A 66 1.44 -11.85 12.42
C ALA A 66 0.07 -11.83 13.11
N ILE A 67 -0.31 -10.68 13.67
CA ILE A 67 -1.60 -10.48 14.32
C ILE A 67 -2.24 -9.20 13.79
N VAL A 68 -3.43 -9.31 13.21
CA VAL A 68 -4.25 -8.17 12.79
C VAL A 68 -5.37 -8.02 13.80
N VAL A 69 -5.39 -6.89 14.52
CA VAL A 69 -6.49 -6.50 15.39
C VAL A 69 -7.35 -5.48 14.65
N THR A 70 -8.65 -5.75 14.48
CA THR A 70 -9.57 -4.77 13.90
C THR A 70 -10.19 -3.90 14.97
N GLN A 71 -10.37 -2.62 14.65
CA GLN A 71 -11.00 -1.66 15.54
C GLN A 71 -12.00 -0.81 14.77
N SER A 72 -13.29 -1.14 14.89
CA SER A 72 -14.37 -0.42 14.20
C SER A 72 -14.77 0.89 14.88
N GLN A 73 -14.53 1.04 16.19
CA GLN A 73 -14.94 2.20 16.99
C GLN A 73 -13.79 2.74 17.84
N ARG A 74 -13.90 4.02 18.26
CA ARG A 74 -12.92 4.68 19.15
C ARG A 74 -12.92 4.16 20.59
N THR A 75 -13.56 3.03 20.85
CA THR A 75 -13.48 2.37 22.16
C THR A 75 -12.04 1.99 22.45
N ALA A 76 -11.59 2.19 23.68
CA ALA A 76 -10.23 1.85 24.06
C ALA A 76 -10.04 0.33 23.98
N VAL A 77 -9.13 -0.12 23.13
CA VAL A 77 -8.59 -1.48 23.21
C VAL A 77 -7.83 -1.57 24.54
N SER A 78 -8.03 -2.64 25.32
CA SER A 78 -7.37 -2.75 26.62
C SER A 78 -5.86 -2.87 26.46
N ARG A 79 -5.11 -1.96 27.08
CA ARG A 79 -3.64 -1.98 27.09
C ARG A 79 -3.10 -3.28 27.69
N SER A 80 -3.74 -3.79 28.75
CA SER A 80 -3.32 -5.05 29.36
C SER A 80 -3.49 -6.21 28.38
N GLN A 81 -4.61 -6.28 27.66
CA GLN A 81 -4.86 -7.35 26.69
C GLN A 81 -3.84 -7.35 25.55
N ILE A 82 -3.44 -6.17 25.03
CA ILE A 82 -2.44 -6.09 23.96
C ILE A 82 -1.03 -6.39 24.48
N ARG A 83 -0.70 -6.00 25.72
CA ARG A 83 0.55 -6.42 26.36
C ARG A 83 0.59 -7.93 26.51
N ASP A 84 -0.45 -8.52 27.10
CA ASP A 84 -0.53 -9.97 27.34
C ASP A 84 -0.48 -10.75 26.01
N LEU A 85 -1.07 -10.20 24.94
CA LEU A 85 -0.98 -10.75 23.58
C LEU A 85 0.45 -10.73 23.02
N ARG A 86 1.21 -9.65 23.24
CA ARG A 86 2.63 -9.57 22.84
C ARG A 86 3.51 -10.51 23.66
N GLU A 87 3.23 -10.64 24.95
CA GLU A 87 3.93 -11.59 25.82
C GLU A 87 3.69 -13.04 25.39
N ALA A 88 2.45 -13.36 24.98
CA ALA A 88 2.11 -14.69 24.45
C ALA A 88 2.72 -14.96 23.06
N TYR A 89 2.92 -13.91 22.25
CA TYR A 89 3.42 -14.00 20.87
C TYR A 89 4.58 -13.03 20.60
N PRO A 90 5.76 -13.22 21.24
CA PRO A 90 6.86 -12.26 21.20
C PRO A 90 7.46 -12.07 19.80
N GLU A 91 7.37 -13.09 18.96
CA GLU A 91 7.90 -13.08 17.58
C GLU A 91 6.87 -12.55 16.56
N ALA A 92 5.63 -12.29 16.97
CA ALA A 92 4.58 -11.87 16.06
C ALA A 92 4.60 -10.36 15.81
N LYS A 93 4.51 -9.96 14.55
CA LYS A 93 4.20 -8.57 14.21
C LYS A 93 2.75 -8.29 14.51
N VAL A 94 2.47 -7.19 15.23
CA VAL A 94 1.10 -6.80 15.57
C VAL A 94 0.72 -5.55 14.79
N MET A 95 -0.48 -5.52 14.21
CA MET A 95 -1.04 -4.32 13.61
C MET A 95 -2.50 -4.11 14.04
N CYS A 96 -2.90 -2.85 14.12
CA CYS A 96 -4.27 -2.42 14.35
C CYS A 96 -4.85 -1.81 13.07
N LEU A 97 -5.85 -2.48 12.49
CA LEU A 97 -6.60 -2.02 11.33
C LEU A 97 -7.86 -1.26 11.79
N MET A 98 -7.86 0.04 11.57
CA MET A 98 -8.84 0.98 12.12
C MET A 98 -9.93 1.32 11.10
N GLY A 99 -11.18 1.17 11.50
CA GLY A 99 -12.37 1.50 10.70
C GLY A 99 -12.62 3.00 10.57
N ALA A 100 -13.67 3.36 9.84
CA ALA A 100 -14.01 4.75 9.55
C ALA A 100 -14.33 5.58 10.82
N CYS A 101 -14.97 4.97 11.83
CA CYS A 101 -15.27 5.69 13.08
C CYS A 101 -14.01 6.00 13.92
N CYS A 102 -12.86 5.42 13.58
CA CYS A 102 -11.57 5.67 14.23
C CYS A 102 -10.79 6.84 13.63
N GLU A 103 -11.34 7.55 12.64
CA GLU A 103 -10.71 8.74 12.04
C GLU A 103 -10.30 9.77 13.10
N GLY A 104 -9.14 10.40 12.95
CA GLY A 104 -8.61 11.38 13.88
C GLY A 104 -7.97 10.81 15.16
N MET A 105 -7.97 9.49 15.37
CA MET A 105 -7.31 8.87 16.53
C MET A 105 -5.78 9.03 16.53
N TYR A 106 -5.14 9.28 15.38
CA TYR A 106 -3.70 9.56 15.33
C TYR A 106 -3.28 10.80 16.13
N ALA A 107 -4.18 11.77 16.33
CA ALA A 107 -3.86 13.03 17.00
C ALA A 107 -3.80 12.90 18.53
N LYS A 108 -4.36 11.83 19.13
CA LYS A 108 -4.35 11.64 20.58
C LYS A 108 -3.12 10.82 20.97
N ILE A 109 -2.09 11.54 21.42
CA ILE A 109 -0.80 11.05 21.96
C ILE A 109 -0.95 10.35 23.34
N LEU A 110 -2.15 10.37 23.93
CA LEU A 110 -2.40 9.85 25.26
C LEU A 110 -2.51 8.32 25.23
N ASP A 111 -1.33 7.71 25.36
CA ASP A 111 -1.06 6.29 25.64
C ASP A 111 -1.46 5.31 24.53
N PRO A 112 -0.66 5.25 23.44
CA PRO A 112 -1.03 4.44 22.30
C PRO A 112 -0.81 2.95 22.64
N VAL A 113 -1.91 2.22 22.80
CA VAL A 113 -1.95 0.75 22.92
C VAL A 113 -1.19 0.05 21.76
N PHE A 114 -1.15 0.72 20.61
CA PHE A 114 -0.38 0.34 19.42
C PHE A 114 0.52 1.47 18.98
N ASP A 115 1.76 1.16 18.60
CA ASP A 115 2.69 2.16 18.11
C ASP A 115 2.15 2.85 16.85
N LYS A 116 2.66 4.05 16.55
CA LYS A 116 2.25 4.79 15.33
C LYS A 116 2.47 3.96 14.06
N ALA A 117 3.52 3.14 14.03
CA ALA A 117 3.87 2.28 12.91
C ALA A 117 3.00 1.01 12.80
N GLU A 118 2.17 0.72 13.80
CA GLU A 118 1.31 -0.47 13.85
C GLU A 118 -0.16 -0.13 13.58
N ARG A 119 -0.51 1.16 13.59
CA ARG A 119 -1.87 1.64 13.33
C ARG A 119 -2.02 2.00 11.88
N PHE A 120 -3.10 1.54 11.26
CA PHE A 120 -3.43 1.82 9.88
C PHE A 120 -4.94 1.92 9.69
N TYR A 121 -5.41 2.83 8.84
CA TYR A 121 -6.82 2.84 8.49
C TYR A 121 -7.16 1.70 7.54
N CYS A 122 -8.39 1.18 7.62
CA CYS A 122 -8.87 0.06 6.82
C CYS A 122 -8.73 0.35 5.32
N HIS A 123 -9.02 1.57 4.88
CA HIS A 123 -8.89 1.99 3.48
C HIS A 123 -7.43 1.96 2.96
N GLN A 124 -6.44 1.78 3.82
CA GLN A 124 -5.03 1.63 3.45
C GLN A 124 -4.59 0.17 3.33
N TRP A 125 -5.48 -0.80 3.59
CA TRP A 125 -5.10 -2.22 3.70
C TRP A 125 -4.30 -2.72 2.48
N THR A 126 -4.68 -2.31 1.27
CA THR A 126 -4.01 -2.69 0.00
C THR A 126 -2.57 -2.21 -0.09
N GLN A 127 -2.20 -1.17 0.67
CA GLN A 127 -0.85 -0.60 0.70
C GLN A 127 0.05 -1.27 1.74
N ILE A 128 -0.52 -2.03 2.68
CA ILE A 128 0.19 -2.50 3.88
C ILE A 128 0.17 -4.02 3.97
N LEU A 129 -1.00 -4.64 3.87
CA LEU A 129 -1.16 -6.09 4.04
C LEU A 129 -0.29 -6.91 3.09
N PRO A 130 -0.17 -6.57 1.78
CA PRO A 130 0.62 -7.41 0.87
C PRO A 130 2.09 -7.55 1.29
N GLU A 131 2.75 -6.46 1.67
CA GLU A 131 4.13 -6.51 2.17
C GLU A 131 4.19 -7.12 3.57
N TRP A 132 3.24 -6.76 4.43
CA TRP A 132 3.25 -7.17 5.83
C TRP A 132 3.05 -8.68 6.00
N LEU A 133 2.21 -9.31 5.18
CA LEU A 133 1.97 -10.76 5.19
C LEU A 133 3.20 -11.59 4.76
N ARG A 134 4.26 -10.98 4.21
CA ARG A 134 5.52 -11.70 3.94
C ARG A 134 6.15 -12.27 5.21
N CYS A 135 5.91 -11.69 6.38
CA CYS A 135 6.37 -12.27 7.64
C CYS A 135 5.71 -13.61 7.99
N CYS A 136 4.56 -13.93 7.39
CA CYS A 136 3.93 -15.25 7.46
C CYS A 136 4.40 -16.19 6.35
N GLY A 137 5.28 -15.76 5.45
CA GLY A 137 5.65 -16.51 4.24
C GLY A 137 4.67 -16.37 3.08
N ALA A 138 3.77 -15.36 3.09
CA ALA A 138 2.91 -15.09 1.96
C ALA A 138 3.73 -14.63 0.74
N SER A 139 3.58 -15.33 -0.39
CA SER A 139 4.16 -14.92 -1.67
C SER A 139 3.19 -14.00 -2.38
N VAL A 140 3.35 -12.69 -2.20
CA VAL A 140 2.62 -11.70 -2.98
C VAL A 140 3.39 -11.44 -4.27
N SER A 141 2.90 -12.02 -5.36
CA SER A 141 3.37 -11.70 -6.70
C SER A 141 2.95 -10.27 -7.04
N THR A 142 3.87 -9.32 -6.86
CA THR A 142 3.73 -7.99 -7.46
C THR A 142 3.98 -8.16 -8.94
N LYS A 143 2.93 -8.04 -9.76
CA LYS A 143 3.08 -8.01 -11.21
C LYS A 143 3.99 -6.82 -11.55
N GLU A 144 5.21 -7.11 -11.97
CA GLU A 144 6.15 -6.07 -12.38
C GLU A 144 5.54 -5.33 -13.56
N MET A 145 5.27 -4.04 -13.35
CA MET A 145 4.88 -3.13 -14.40
C MET A 145 6.06 -2.20 -14.62
N ASN A 146 6.43 -2.03 -15.89
CA ASN A 146 7.57 -1.24 -16.30
C ASN A 146 7.02 0.02 -16.97
N PHE A 147 6.46 0.93 -16.18
CA PHE A 147 6.01 2.22 -16.70
C PHE A 147 7.20 3.14 -16.92
N GLN A 148 7.37 3.61 -18.16
CA GLN A 148 8.42 4.54 -18.55
C GLN A 148 7.93 5.98 -18.62
N SER A 149 6.60 6.20 -18.67
CA SER A 149 6.00 7.53 -18.73
C SER A 149 4.83 7.68 -17.77
N VAL A 150 4.84 8.76 -16.99
CA VAL A 150 3.82 9.07 -15.98
C VAL A 150 3.25 10.47 -16.19
N ALA A 151 1.93 10.56 -16.32
CA ALA A 151 1.21 11.82 -16.26
C ALA A 151 0.66 12.05 -14.84
N VAL A 152 1.04 13.16 -14.21
CA VAL A 152 0.52 13.57 -12.90
C VAL A 152 -0.57 14.62 -13.10
N VAL A 153 -1.80 14.27 -12.71
CA VAL A 153 -2.96 15.15 -12.81
C VAL A 153 -3.23 15.78 -11.44
N SER A 154 -3.01 17.09 -11.32
CA SER A 154 -3.18 17.82 -10.04
C SER A 154 -3.57 19.27 -10.28
N ALA A 155 -4.18 19.93 -9.29
CA ALA A 155 -4.74 21.27 -9.47
C ALA A 155 -3.67 22.32 -9.84
N THR A 156 -2.45 22.14 -9.34
CA THR A 156 -1.29 22.99 -9.65
C THR A 156 -0.02 22.15 -9.79
N PRO A 157 1.01 22.61 -10.52
CA PRO A 157 2.27 21.90 -10.63
C PRO A 157 2.94 21.70 -9.27
N ALA A 158 2.78 22.65 -8.35
CA ALA A 158 3.33 22.58 -7.01
C ALA A 158 2.75 21.39 -6.21
N ILE A 159 1.46 21.10 -6.34
CA ILE A 159 0.83 19.95 -5.68
C ILE A 159 1.35 18.63 -6.28
N GLY A 160 1.50 18.57 -7.60
CA GLY A 160 1.99 17.40 -8.31
C GLY A 160 3.50 17.17 -8.23
N SER A 161 4.29 18.18 -7.85
CA SER A 161 5.75 18.16 -7.89
C SER A 161 6.36 16.92 -7.20
N ALA A 162 5.97 16.64 -5.96
CA ALA A 162 6.48 15.50 -5.21
C ALA A 162 6.20 14.14 -5.89
N LEU A 163 5.08 14.02 -6.61
CA LEU A 163 4.75 12.82 -7.39
C LEU A 163 5.58 12.74 -8.68
N MET A 164 5.83 13.88 -9.32
CA MET A 164 6.72 13.94 -10.48
C MET A 164 8.15 13.58 -10.09
N ASP A 165 8.67 14.16 -9.00
CA ASP A 165 10.01 13.87 -8.48
C ASP A 165 10.13 12.37 -8.13
N LEU A 166 9.09 11.77 -7.56
CA LEU A 166 9.06 10.34 -7.27
C LEU A 166 9.16 9.49 -8.53
N ALA A 167 8.39 9.81 -9.57
CA ALA A 167 8.43 9.07 -10.83
C ALA A 167 9.77 9.27 -11.56
N GLU A 168 10.32 10.48 -11.57
CA GLU A 168 11.64 10.78 -12.13
C GLU A 168 12.75 10.04 -11.40
N SER A 169 12.69 9.94 -10.07
CA SER A 169 13.66 9.18 -9.27
C SER A 169 13.71 7.68 -9.61
N ALA A 170 12.62 7.15 -10.19
CA ALA A 170 12.52 5.78 -10.70
C ALA A 170 12.93 5.65 -12.18
N GLY A 171 13.32 6.75 -12.83
CA GLY A 171 13.74 6.78 -14.24
C GLY A 171 12.60 6.97 -15.24
N ALA A 172 11.39 7.29 -14.80
CA ALA A 172 10.26 7.56 -15.69
C ALA A 172 10.27 9.02 -16.18
N VAL A 173 9.82 9.21 -17.42
CA VAL A 173 9.51 10.55 -17.97
C VAL A 173 8.22 11.04 -17.34
N THR A 174 8.21 12.27 -16.83
CA THR A 174 7.05 12.82 -16.13
C THR A 174 6.48 14.02 -16.85
N LEU A 175 5.15 14.16 -16.81
CA LEU A 175 4.46 15.35 -17.28
C LEU A 175 3.34 15.73 -16.31
N TRP A 176 3.17 17.03 -16.09
CA TRP A 176 2.07 17.57 -15.31
C TRP A 176 0.89 17.93 -16.21
N CYS A 177 -0.32 17.65 -15.75
CA CYS A 177 -1.55 18.11 -16.36
C CYS A 177 -2.51 18.66 -15.29
N ARG A 178 -3.18 19.76 -15.60
CA ARG A 178 -4.32 20.22 -14.81
C ARG A 178 -5.61 19.51 -15.23
N ASP A 179 -5.83 19.48 -16.53
CA ASP A 179 -6.96 18.84 -17.19
C ASP A 179 -6.41 17.87 -18.24
N VAL A 180 -7.04 16.70 -18.36
CA VAL A 180 -6.58 15.68 -19.29
C VAL A 180 -7.28 15.83 -20.64
N CYS A 181 -6.48 15.87 -21.70
CA CYS A 181 -6.96 15.77 -23.08
C CYS A 181 -6.19 14.70 -23.87
N ARG A 182 -6.87 14.13 -24.86
CA ARG A 182 -6.42 12.92 -25.58
C ARG A 182 -5.05 13.04 -26.25
N TRP A 183 -4.69 14.23 -26.74
CA TRP A 183 -3.39 14.43 -27.40
C TRP A 183 -2.21 14.50 -26.43
N GLN A 184 -2.42 14.94 -25.18
CA GLN A 184 -1.37 14.96 -24.15
C GLN A 184 -1.07 13.58 -23.59
N MET A 185 -2.03 12.64 -23.67
CA MET A 185 -1.94 11.31 -23.07
C MET A 185 -1.40 10.23 -24.03
N ARG A 186 -0.88 10.63 -25.20
CA ARG A 186 -0.27 9.69 -26.14
C ARG A 186 1.02 9.12 -25.53
N GLN A 187 1.17 7.79 -25.58
CA GLN A 187 2.36 7.10 -25.05
C GLN A 187 2.58 7.32 -23.55
N VAL A 188 1.53 7.64 -22.80
CA VAL A 188 1.56 7.64 -21.34
C VAL A 188 1.25 6.22 -20.86
N ASP A 189 2.13 5.64 -20.03
CA ASP A 189 1.93 4.32 -19.47
C ASP A 189 1.05 4.35 -18.23
N ALA A 190 1.19 5.40 -17.41
CA ALA A 190 0.41 5.57 -16.19
C ALA A 190 -0.06 7.02 -15.99
N VAL A 191 -1.27 7.17 -15.45
CA VAL A 191 -1.82 8.46 -15.02
C VAL A 191 -2.08 8.42 -13.52
N TRP A 192 -1.45 9.33 -12.79
CA TRP A 192 -1.62 9.51 -11.36
C TRP A 192 -2.52 10.71 -11.09
N TRP A 193 -3.72 10.43 -10.61
CA TRP A 193 -4.77 11.41 -10.33
C TRP A 193 -4.69 11.85 -8.87
N ASP A 194 -4.35 13.11 -8.64
CA ASP A 194 -4.44 13.74 -7.33
C ASP A 194 -5.87 14.24 -7.06
N ASP A 195 -6.37 14.02 -5.85
CA ASP A 195 -7.71 14.45 -5.45
C ASP A 195 -7.96 15.97 -5.51
N SER A 196 -6.91 16.79 -5.54
CA SER A 196 -7.03 18.23 -5.78
C SER A 196 -7.59 18.57 -7.16
N ALA A 197 -7.32 17.75 -8.19
CA ALA A 197 -7.88 17.89 -9.54
C ALA A 197 -9.00 16.87 -9.82
N ALA A 198 -8.92 15.69 -9.23
CA ALA A 198 -9.84 14.59 -9.47
C ALA A 198 -10.43 14.08 -8.15
N GLY A 199 -11.35 14.87 -7.58
CA GLY A 199 -12.10 14.48 -6.40
C GLY A 199 -12.90 13.19 -6.61
N ALA A 200 -13.35 12.60 -5.49
CA ALA A 200 -14.16 11.39 -5.49
C ALA A 200 -15.38 11.53 -6.40
N ALA A 201 -15.66 10.48 -7.17
CA ALA A 201 -16.67 10.48 -8.22
C ALA A 201 -17.37 9.12 -8.29
N THR A 202 -18.48 9.06 -9.02
CA THR A 202 -19.14 7.78 -9.32
C THR A 202 -18.34 6.96 -10.33
N ALA A 203 -18.63 5.66 -10.45
CA ALA A 203 -17.96 4.80 -11.43
C ALA A 203 -18.12 5.31 -12.88
N THR A 204 -19.30 5.83 -13.24
CA THR A 204 -19.55 6.42 -14.56
C THR A 204 -18.70 7.66 -14.80
N GLN A 205 -18.62 8.56 -13.82
CA GLN A 205 -17.78 9.76 -13.94
C GLN A 205 -16.29 9.43 -14.03
N TRP A 206 -15.83 8.38 -13.35
CA TRP A 206 -14.48 7.88 -13.53
C TRP A 206 -14.26 7.37 -14.95
N LYS A 207 -15.14 6.51 -15.48
CA LYS A 207 -15.04 6.03 -16.87
C LYS A 207 -14.92 7.17 -17.87
N GLU A 208 -15.79 8.18 -17.77
CA GLU A 208 -15.76 9.38 -18.62
C GLU A 208 -14.43 10.14 -18.52
N ARG A 209 -13.82 10.21 -17.33
CA ARG A 209 -12.48 10.81 -17.15
C ARG A 209 -11.40 9.97 -17.82
N LEU A 210 -11.43 8.64 -17.64
CA LEU A 210 -10.40 7.74 -18.16
C LEU A 210 -10.47 7.59 -19.68
N GLU A 211 -11.66 7.67 -20.28
CA GLU A 211 -11.85 7.66 -21.74
C GLU A 211 -11.10 8.79 -22.45
N LYS A 212 -10.89 9.93 -21.79
CA LYS A 212 -10.07 11.04 -22.33
C LYS A 212 -8.60 10.65 -22.49
N CYS A 213 -8.14 9.62 -21.77
CA CYS A 213 -6.78 9.09 -21.82
C CYS A 213 -6.65 7.88 -22.76
N ALA A 214 -7.77 7.31 -23.21
CA ALA A 214 -7.76 6.07 -23.98
C ALA A 214 -7.20 6.29 -25.41
N THR A 215 -6.19 5.48 -25.74
CA THR A 215 -5.70 5.31 -27.11
C THR A 215 -6.20 3.99 -27.69
N THR A 216 -6.17 3.83 -29.01
CA THR A 216 -6.81 2.71 -29.73
C THR A 216 -6.25 1.33 -29.39
N ASP A 217 -5.00 1.24 -28.92
CA ASP A 217 -4.31 -0.06 -28.79
C ASP A 217 -3.98 -0.45 -27.34
N ARG A 218 -3.80 0.53 -26.44
CA ARG A 218 -3.58 0.30 -25.00
C ARG A 218 -3.85 1.58 -24.20
N GLY A 219 -4.73 1.51 -23.20
CA GLY A 219 -4.95 2.61 -22.25
C GLY A 219 -3.87 2.64 -21.15
N PRO A 220 -3.56 3.82 -20.59
CA PRO A 220 -2.68 3.91 -19.42
C PRO A 220 -3.28 3.23 -18.19
N VAL A 221 -2.42 2.85 -17.25
CA VAL A 221 -2.83 2.41 -15.92
C VAL A 221 -3.15 3.64 -15.06
N HIS A 222 -4.30 3.62 -14.40
CA HIS A 222 -4.77 4.76 -13.63
C HIS A 222 -4.62 4.52 -12.12
N VAL A 223 -3.96 5.46 -11.46
CA VAL A 223 -3.79 5.49 -9.99
C VAL A 223 -4.50 6.71 -9.45
N TRP A 224 -5.34 6.55 -8.42
CA TRP A 224 -5.98 7.66 -7.73
C TRP A 224 -5.39 7.86 -6.35
N ILE A 225 -4.99 9.09 -6.02
CA ILE A 225 -4.33 9.45 -4.78
C ILE A 225 -5.21 10.47 -4.06
N ALA A 226 -5.83 10.05 -2.96
CA ALA A 226 -6.87 10.80 -2.27
C ALA A 226 -6.62 10.93 -0.77
N ASN A 227 -7.15 11.97 -0.16
CA ASN A 227 -7.15 12.10 1.30
C ASN A 227 -8.29 11.27 1.91
N ALA A 228 -7.95 10.23 2.68
CA ALA A 228 -8.89 9.37 3.41
C ALA A 228 -10.14 8.94 2.58
N PRO A 229 -9.97 8.26 1.43
CA PRO A 229 -11.10 7.83 0.61
C PRO A 229 -11.94 6.79 1.36
N ARG A 230 -13.27 6.95 1.31
CA ARG A 230 -14.22 5.98 1.88
C ARG A 230 -14.27 4.70 1.05
N CYS A 231 -14.63 3.57 1.65
CA CYS A 231 -14.73 2.29 0.93
C CYS A 231 -15.65 2.38 -0.31
N SER A 232 -16.77 3.10 -0.21
CA SER A 232 -17.67 3.31 -1.36
C SER A 232 -17.02 4.11 -2.50
N GLN A 233 -16.12 5.04 -2.18
CA GLN A 233 -15.39 5.84 -3.17
C GLN A 233 -14.26 5.02 -3.82
N VAL A 234 -13.55 4.21 -3.03
CA VAL A 234 -12.55 3.25 -3.54
C VAL A 234 -13.21 2.25 -4.49
N LYS A 235 -14.38 1.71 -4.11
CA LYS A 235 -15.16 0.80 -4.96
C LYS A 235 -15.61 1.48 -6.25
N ALA A 236 -16.16 2.69 -6.18
CA ALA A 236 -16.57 3.45 -7.36
C ALA A 236 -15.38 3.78 -8.29
N ALA A 237 -14.21 4.11 -7.73
CA ALA A 237 -12.99 4.31 -8.50
C ALA A 237 -12.57 3.04 -9.25
N MET A 238 -12.55 1.90 -8.54
CA MET A 238 -12.21 0.60 -9.13
C MET A 238 -13.18 0.18 -10.24
N GLU A 239 -14.49 0.26 -9.99
CA GLU A 239 -15.53 0.00 -11.00
C GLU A 239 -15.46 0.96 -12.19
N GLY A 240 -14.90 2.15 -11.96
CA GLY A 240 -14.62 3.17 -12.95
C GLY A 240 -13.37 2.93 -13.79
N GLY A 241 -12.53 1.94 -13.44
CA GLY A 241 -11.28 1.60 -14.14
C GLY A 241 -10.01 2.09 -13.46
N ILE A 242 -10.08 2.69 -12.27
CA ILE A 242 -8.88 2.98 -11.46
C ILE A 242 -8.26 1.66 -11.01
N SER A 243 -7.00 1.46 -11.33
CA SER A 243 -6.27 0.22 -11.04
C SER A 243 -5.73 0.19 -9.60
N LEU A 244 -5.43 1.36 -9.03
CA LEU A 244 -4.89 1.49 -7.67
C LEU A 244 -5.42 2.77 -7.02
N THR A 245 -5.89 2.66 -5.77
CA THR A 245 -6.24 3.83 -4.95
C THR A 245 -5.28 3.92 -3.76
N LEU A 246 -4.67 5.09 -3.56
CA LEU A 246 -3.76 5.39 -2.47
C LEU A 246 -4.36 6.48 -1.58
N SER A 247 -4.29 6.29 -0.28
CA SER A 247 -4.74 7.27 0.71
C SER A 247 -3.57 8.07 1.26
N LYS A 248 -3.67 9.40 1.25
CA LYS A 248 -2.71 10.31 1.87
C LYS A 248 -2.82 10.28 3.41
N PRO A 249 -1.71 10.29 4.17
CA PRO A 249 -0.34 10.08 3.70
C PRO A 249 -0.16 8.64 3.21
N HIS A 250 0.40 8.48 2.01
CA HIS A 250 0.59 7.18 1.38
C HIS A 250 2.04 6.70 1.54
N ARG A 251 2.21 5.38 1.44
CA ARG A 251 3.51 4.76 1.22
C ARG A 251 3.93 4.98 -0.23
N ILE A 252 5.21 5.25 -0.49
CA ILE A 252 5.71 5.47 -1.86
C ILE A 252 5.96 4.15 -2.59
N GLU A 253 6.16 3.06 -1.84
CA GLU A 253 6.53 1.74 -2.34
C GLU A 253 5.52 1.16 -3.35
N PRO A 254 4.18 1.29 -3.17
CA PRO A 254 3.22 0.90 -4.19
C PRO A 254 3.43 1.63 -5.53
N LEU A 255 3.71 2.94 -5.52
CA LEU A 255 3.99 3.70 -6.73
C LEU A 255 5.31 3.27 -7.36
N LEU A 256 6.36 3.08 -6.56
CA LEU A 256 7.65 2.62 -7.05
C LEU A 256 7.54 1.21 -7.66
N SER A 257 6.74 0.31 -7.08
CA SER A 257 6.54 -1.04 -7.62
C SER A 257 5.91 -1.05 -9.02
N LEU A 258 5.14 -0.01 -9.35
CA LEU A 258 4.56 0.19 -10.66
C LEU A 258 5.54 0.76 -11.69
N LEU A 259 6.62 1.40 -11.23
CA LEU A 259 7.60 2.08 -12.08
C LEU A 259 8.87 1.26 -12.35
N ARG A 260 9.06 0.14 -11.64
CA ARG A 260 10.33 -0.60 -11.67
C ARG A 260 10.66 -1.05 -13.09
N THR A 261 11.68 -0.44 -13.66
CA THR A 261 12.49 -0.98 -14.75
C THR A 261 13.85 -1.38 -14.20
N CYS A 262 14.42 -2.47 -14.71
CA CYS A 262 15.80 -2.90 -14.45
C CYS A 262 16.76 -1.72 -14.60
N ARG A 263 17.54 -1.40 -13.56
CA ARG A 263 18.78 -0.65 -13.77
C ARG A 263 19.67 -1.52 -14.69
N PRO A 264 20.22 -1.00 -15.78
CA PRO A 264 21.27 -1.70 -16.47
C PRO A 264 22.51 -1.69 -15.56
N GLU A 265 22.89 -2.84 -15.03
CA GLU A 265 24.29 -3.14 -14.66
C GLU A 265 25.21 -3.18 -15.90
N GLN A 266 25.02 -2.26 -16.84
CA GLN A 266 25.90 -2.05 -17.98
C GLN A 266 26.22 -0.57 -18.12
N ALA A 267 26.82 -0.01 -17.07
CA ALA A 267 27.97 0.86 -17.30
C ALA A 267 29.18 -0.02 -17.67
N LYS A 268 29.09 -0.75 -18.80
CA LYS A 268 30.28 -1.27 -19.45
C LYS A 268 31.02 -0.06 -19.99
N SER A 269 32.03 0.36 -19.24
CA SER A 269 33.31 0.88 -19.74
C SER A 269 33.24 1.54 -21.12
N THR A 270 33.01 2.85 -21.15
CA THR A 270 33.31 3.72 -22.28
C THR A 270 34.84 3.87 -22.44
N ALA A 271 35.55 2.74 -22.59
CA ALA A 271 36.99 2.71 -22.82
C ALA A 271 37.38 2.48 -24.30
N ASP A 272 36.46 2.16 -25.20
CA ASP A 272 36.79 1.87 -26.60
C ASP A 272 35.94 2.67 -27.61
N LEU A 273 36.01 4.00 -27.52
CA LEU A 273 35.76 4.85 -28.68
C LEU A 273 37.10 5.41 -29.16
N ARG A 274 37.84 4.58 -29.92
CA ARG A 274 38.92 5.07 -30.77
C ARG A 274 38.31 5.77 -31.97
N VAL A 275 38.62 7.05 -32.06
CA VAL A 275 38.45 7.88 -33.25
C VAL A 275 39.16 7.21 -34.43
N ALA A 276 38.44 7.09 -35.54
CA ALA A 276 38.97 6.94 -36.88
C ALA A 276 38.25 7.96 -37.77
#